data_AF-A0A1V3TGN5-F1
#
_entry.id   AF-A0A1V3TGN5-F1
#
_cell.length_a   1.000
_cell.length_b   1.000
_cell.length_c   1.000
_cell.angle_alpha   90.00
_cell.angle_beta   90.00
_cell.angle_gamma   90.00
#
_symmetry.space_group_name_H-M   'P 1'
#
loop_
_entity.id
_entity.type
_entity.pdbx_description
1 polymer ?
#
loop_
_entity_poly.entity_id
_entity_poly.type
_entity_poly.pdbx_seq_one_letter_code
_entity_poly.pdbx_strand_id
1 'polypeptide(L)'
;MSKFFLNLIIALLLSAVGAGTGWFMSNSMLPAQWKATAQFEQPKVVDLGNYYSLYSTYTLVKSDKPATDLDKEVSDNSYSEFKRTVTSPNIINSFLVQTDVVKSTAKVESKAVDEIAQRFADGFAFQNDSNTLSITTSNPEHSLELLNQFIAFSTSQARTTLNNELIAKWKILFQQVKQSAEQKLGESWEGKLNIMKSVQPLDNMLVPYRVVKQPTKPLNAEKSENQLLWIGIGAGIGFILSLLLMGLIALATRKPKEN
;
A
#
# COMPACT_ATOMS: atom_id res chain seq x y z
N MET A 1 3.78 -41.97 -41.48
CA MET A 1 3.53 -41.39 -40.14
C MET A 1 2.41 -42.19 -39.49
N SER A 2 2.57 -42.68 -38.25
CA SER A 2 1.54 -43.51 -37.61
C SER A 2 0.31 -42.66 -37.23
N LYS A 3 -0.89 -43.25 -37.23
CA LYS A 3 -2.14 -42.56 -36.81
C LYS A 3 -2.02 -41.97 -35.40
N PHE A 4 -1.27 -42.65 -34.52
CA PHE A 4 -0.94 -42.15 -33.19
C PHE A 4 -0.16 -40.84 -33.23
N PHE A 5 0.86 -40.74 -34.09
CA PHE A 5 1.68 -39.53 -34.22
C PHE A 5 0.88 -38.35 -34.80
N LEU A 6 0.00 -38.63 -35.77
CA LEU A 6 -0.90 -37.60 -36.31
C LEU A 6 -1.88 -37.08 -35.25
N ASN A 7 -2.47 -37.96 -34.45
CA ASN A 7 -3.37 -37.61 -33.36
C ASN A 7 -2.66 -36.80 -32.26
N LEU A 8 -1.41 -37.15 -31.95
CA LEU A 8 -0.57 -36.39 -31.03
C LEU A 8 -0.33 -34.96 -31.53
N ILE A 9 -0.02 -34.80 -32.82
CA ILE A 9 0.18 -33.48 -33.44
C ILE A 9 -1.11 -32.65 -33.38
N ILE A 10 -2.26 -33.25 -33.70
CA ILE A 10 -3.55 -32.57 -33.65
C ILE A 10 -3.87 -32.09 -32.22
N ALA A 11 -3.62 -32.94 -31.21
CA ALA A 11 -3.80 -32.57 -29.82
C ALA A 11 -2.87 -31.42 -29.40
N LEU A 12 -1.59 -31.50 -29.76
CA LEU A 12 -0.61 -30.43 -29.46
C LEU A 12 -0.98 -29.10 -30.14
N LEU A 13 -1.38 -29.13 -31.40
CA LEU A 13 -1.76 -27.93 -32.15
C LEU A 13 -3.02 -27.28 -31.56
N LEU A 14 -4.07 -28.06 -31.28
CA LEU A 14 -5.31 -27.52 -30.72
C LEU A 14 -5.12 -27.02 -29.28
N SER A 15 -4.31 -27.70 -28.46
CA SER A 15 -3.92 -27.20 -27.15
C SER A 15 -3.08 -25.92 -27.23
N ALA A 16 -2.17 -25.80 -28.19
CA ALA A 16 -1.38 -24.59 -28.40
C ALA A 16 -2.26 -23.39 -28.86
N VAL A 17 -3.21 -23.64 -29.77
CA VAL A 17 -4.20 -22.63 -30.17
C VAL A 17 -5.06 -22.22 -28.99
N GLY A 18 -5.53 -23.18 -28.19
CA GLY A 18 -6.27 -22.92 -26.96
C GLY A 18 -5.47 -22.11 -25.94
N ALA A 19 -4.19 -22.43 -25.74
CA ALA A 19 -3.29 -21.65 -24.89
C ALA A 19 -3.15 -20.20 -25.39
N GLY A 20 -3.03 -20.01 -26.70
CA GLY A 20 -2.98 -18.71 -27.35
C GLY A 20 -4.26 -17.89 -27.17
N THR A 21 -5.44 -18.50 -27.28
CA THR A 21 -6.71 -17.81 -27.01
C THR A 21 -6.88 -17.47 -25.53
N GLY A 22 -6.42 -18.34 -24.62
CA GLY A 22 -6.35 -18.07 -23.18
C GLY A 22 -5.46 -16.87 -22.85
N TRP A 23 -4.27 -16.80 -23.46
CA TRP A 23 -3.38 -15.64 -23.35
C TRP A 23 -4.04 -14.35 -23.86
N PHE A 24 -4.68 -14.41 -25.03
CA PHE A 24 -5.38 -13.27 -25.63
C PHE A 24 -6.54 -12.78 -24.75
N MET A 25 -7.39 -13.68 -24.23
CA MET A 25 -8.49 -13.30 -23.35
C MET A 25 -8.00 -12.64 -22.05
N SER A 26 -6.93 -13.16 -21.46
CA SER A 26 -6.35 -12.58 -20.24
C SER A 26 -5.86 -11.14 -20.42
N ASN A 27 -5.28 -10.82 -21.58
CA ASN A 27 -4.68 -9.51 -21.83
C ASN A 27 -5.66 -8.50 -22.43
N SER A 28 -6.69 -8.95 -23.14
CA SER A 28 -7.60 -8.06 -23.90
C SER A 28 -8.99 -7.92 -23.29
N MET A 29 -9.47 -8.90 -22.52
CA MET A 29 -10.83 -8.85 -21.95
C MET A 29 -10.89 -8.45 -20.49
N LEU A 30 -9.79 -8.60 -19.73
CA LEU A 30 -9.73 -8.10 -18.36
C LEU A 30 -9.41 -6.60 -18.37
N PRO A 31 -10.08 -5.79 -17.53
CA PRO A 31 -9.82 -4.35 -17.49
C PRO A 31 -8.37 -4.10 -17.07
N ALA A 32 -7.64 -3.33 -17.88
CA ALA A 32 -6.26 -2.97 -17.62
C ALA A 32 -6.13 -2.34 -16.23
N GLN A 33 -5.23 -2.89 -15.42
CA GLN A 33 -4.94 -2.40 -14.08
C GLN A 33 -3.65 -1.61 -14.10
N TRP A 34 -3.59 -0.52 -13.35
CA TRP A 34 -2.48 0.43 -13.36
C TRP A 34 -2.01 0.64 -11.93
N LYS A 35 -0.75 0.32 -11.66
CA LYS A 35 -0.19 0.35 -10.31
C LYS A 35 0.78 1.50 -10.13
N ALA A 36 0.41 2.46 -9.28
CA ALA A 36 1.34 3.47 -8.80
C ALA A 36 2.05 2.95 -7.55
N THR A 37 3.34 3.26 -7.38
CA THR A 37 4.15 2.79 -6.24
C THR A 37 4.98 3.92 -5.66
N ALA A 38 5.13 3.93 -4.34
CA ALA A 38 6.00 4.81 -3.58
C ALA A 38 6.80 3.97 -2.58
N GLN A 39 8.10 4.21 -2.49
CA GLN A 39 8.96 3.49 -1.55
C GLN A 39 9.49 4.45 -0.50
N PHE A 40 9.49 3.99 0.76
CA PHE A 40 9.87 4.81 1.90
C PHE A 40 10.99 4.18 2.73
N GLU A 41 11.70 5.05 3.44
CA GLU A 41 12.66 4.68 4.47
C GLU A 41 12.41 5.51 5.74
N GLN A 42 13.10 5.15 6.82
CA GLN A 42 13.08 5.87 8.09
C GLN A 42 13.50 7.35 7.91
N PRO A 43 12.86 8.29 8.65
CA PRO A 43 13.23 9.69 8.61
C PRO A 43 14.58 9.91 9.29
N LYS A 44 15.32 10.94 8.88
CA LYS A 44 16.48 11.44 9.61
C LYS A 44 16.04 12.53 10.58
N VAL A 45 16.91 12.89 11.53
CA VAL A 45 16.67 13.96 12.52
C VAL A 45 16.21 15.26 11.85
N VAL A 46 16.79 15.62 10.70
CA VAL A 46 16.41 16.82 9.94
C VAL A 46 14.96 16.80 9.45
N ASP A 47 14.41 15.62 9.16
CA ASP A 47 13.04 15.46 8.67
C ASP A 47 12.00 15.59 9.80
N LEU A 48 12.44 15.53 11.06
CA LEU A 48 11.58 15.58 12.23
C LEU A 48 11.34 17.01 12.74
N GLY A 49 12.16 17.99 12.33
CA GLY A 49 12.00 19.38 12.73
C GLY A 49 11.96 19.58 14.26
N ASN A 50 11.12 20.51 14.72
CA ASN A 50 10.98 20.79 16.15
C ASN A 50 10.48 19.60 16.97
N TYR A 51 9.78 18.64 16.36
CA TYR A 51 9.33 17.43 17.07
C TYR A 51 10.49 16.71 17.75
N TYR A 52 11.63 16.57 17.06
CA TYR A 52 12.83 15.95 17.64
C TYR A 52 13.37 16.77 18.82
N SER A 53 13.46 18.09 18.69
CA SER A 53 13.94 18.99 19.75
C SER A 53 13.08 18.92 21.02
N LEU A 54 11.75 18.84 20.87
CA LEU A 54 10.87 18.66 22.02
C LEU A 54 10.99 17.25 22.60
N TYR A 55 11.12 16.22 21.77
CA TYR A 55 11.26 14.84 22.25
C TYR A 55 12.58 14.63 23.02
N SER A 56 13.68 15.19 22.52
CA SER A 56 14.98 15.12 23.18
C SER A 56 14.99 15.84 24.52
N THR A 57 14.38 17.03 24.58
CA THR A 57 14.24 17.79 25.82
C THR A 57 13.35 17.06 26.82
N TYR A 58 12.23 16.47 26.36
CA TYR A 58 11.36 15.64 27.20
C TYR A 58 12.14 14.50 27.85
N THR A 59 12.94 13.80 27.05
CA THR A 59 13.74 12.65 27.49
C THR A 59 14.81 13.08 28.49
N LEU A 60 15.50 14.19 28.23
CA LEU A 60 16.50 14.77 29.13
C LEU A 60 15.90 15.12 30.49
N VAL A 61 14.74 15.80 30.52
CA VAL A 61 14.09 16.22 31.77
C VAL A 61 13.57 15.02 32.57
N LYS A 62 13.08 13.99 31.87
CA LYS A 62 12.55 12.76 32.48
C LYS A 62 13.62 11.88 33.09
N SER A 63 14.77 11.73 32.43
CA SER A 63 15.78 10.72 32.78
C SER A 63 17.10 11.29 33.31
N ASP A 64 17.23 12.63 33.39
CA ASP A 64 18.45 13.36 33.79
C ASP A 64 19.70 13.02 32.97
N LYS A 65 19.50 12.35 31.82
CA LYS A 65 20.54 11.91 30.90
C LYS A 65 20.01 11.96 29.48
N PRO A 66 20.86 12.30 28.49
CA PRO A 66 20.52 12.07 27.08
C PRO A 66 20.33 10.56 26.88
N ALA A 67 19.28 10.18 26.16
CA ALA A 67 19.06 8.77 25.84
C ALA A 67 20.12 8.29 24.85
N THR A 68 20.73 7.15 25.17
CA THR A 68 21.51 6.37 24.20
C THR A 68 20.57 5.96 23.05
N ASP A 69 20.98 6.18 21.81
CA ASP A 69 20.20 5.86 20.60
C ASP A 69 18.89 6.63 20.39
N LEU A 70 18.74 7.82 21.00
CA LEU A 70 17.56 8.67 20.85
C LEU A 70 17.17 8.91 19.38
N ASP A 71 18.13 9.21 18.51
CA ASP A 71 17.89 9.49 17.10
C ASP A 71 17.21 8.31 16.41
N LYS A 72 17.69 7.10 16.71
CA LYS A 72 17.14 5.86 16.18
C LYS A 72 15.75 5.60 16.75
N GLU A 73 15.57 5.79 18.06
CA GLU A 73 14.27 5.60 18.72
C GLU A 73 13.19 6.52 18.14
N VAL A 74 13.48 7.82 18.02
CA VAL A 74 12.52 8.80 17.50
C VAL A 74 12.22 8.55 16.02
N SER A 75 13.24 8.18 15.25
CA SER A 75 13.09 7.81 13.84
C SER A 75 12.20 6.57 13.67
N ASP A 76 12.48 5.50 14.43
CA ASP A 76 11.72 4.25 14.41
C ASP A 76 10.26 4.46 14.84
N ASN A 77 10.03 5.22 15.91
CA ASN A 77 8.69 5.51 16.41
C ASN A 77 7.89 6.35 15.40
N SER A 78 8.51 7.38 14.82
CA SER A 78 7.88 8.22 13.80
C SER A 78 7.51 7.41 12.57
N TYR A 79 8.44 6.58 12.09
CA TYR A 79 8.22 5.73 10.92
C TYR A 79 7.18 4.63 11.19
N SER A 80 7.18 4.04 12.38
CA SER A 80 6.18 3.07 12.80
C SER A 80 4.78 3.67 12.81
N GLU A 81 4.63 4.91 13.29
CA GLU A 81 3.34 5.62 13.27
C GLU A 81 2.89 5.96 11.84
N PHE A 82 3.81 6.34 10.96
CA PHE A 82 3.51 6.49 9.53
C PHE A 82 3.01 5.18 8.91
N LYS A 83 3.73 4.06 9.12
CA LYS A 83 3.31 2.74 8.65
C LYS A 83 1.92 2.37 9.17
N ARG A 84 1.69 2.53 10.48
CA ARG A 84 0.38 2.29 11.12
C ARG A 84 -0.73 3.11 10.46
N THR A 85 -0.43 4.36 10.09
CA THR A 85 -1.39 5.27 9.44
C THR A 85 -1.71 4.81 8.01
N VAL A 86 -0.70 4.54 7.18
CA VAL A 86 -0.91 4.15 5.77
C VAL A 86 -1.52 2.75 5.61
N THR A 87 -1.37 1.87 6.60
CA THR A 87 -1.98 0.53 6.59
C THR A 87 -3.34 0.46 7.27
N SER A 88 -3.84 1.56 7.84
CA SER A 88 -5.10 1.55 8.58
C SER A 88 -6.30 1.61 7.63
N PRO A 89 -7.19 0.59 7.64
CA PRO A 89 -8.38 0.59 6.79
C PRO A 89 -9.28 1.79 7.05
N ASN A 90 -9.38 2.23 8.31
CA ASN A 90 -10.19 3.38 8.69
C ASN A 90 -9.62 4.69 8.11
N ILE A 91 -8.30 4.85 8.08
CA ILE A 91 -7.63 6.03 7.51
C ILE A 91 -7.77 6.03 5.98
N ILE A 92 -7.56 4.88 5.33
CA ILE A 92 -7.78 4.70 3.89
C ILE A 92 -9.22 5.07 3.52
N ASN A 93 -10.21 4.52 4.23
CA ASN A 93 -11.61 4.81 3.95
C ASN A 93 -11.95 6.28 4.20
N SER A 94 -11.49 6.86 5.31
CA SER A 94 -11.71 8.29 5.63
C SER A 94 -11.13 9.20 4.55
N PHE A 95 -9.96 8.85 4.00
CA PHE A 95 -9.38 9.53 2.84
C PHE A 95 -10.25 9.36 1.58
N LEU A 96 -10.65 8.13 1.26
CA LEU A 96 -11.34 7.85 0.00
C LEU A 96 -12.71 8.52 -0.10
N VAL A 97 -13.51 8.52 0.97
CA VAL A 97 -14.85 9.15 0.96
C VAL A 97 -14.81 10.66 0.75
N GLN A 98 -13.70 11.32 1.08
CA GLN A 98 -13.53 12.76 0.92
C GLN A 98 -12.87 13.16 -0.42
N THR A 99 -12.25 12.23 -1.14
CA THR A 99 -11.46 12.52 -2.36
C THR A 99 -12.32 12.71 -3.60
N ASP A 100 -11.98 13.71 -4.43
CA ASP A 100 -12.75 14.08 -5.62
C ASP A 100 -12.77 12.98 -6.69
N VAL A 101 -11.69 12.22 -6.84
CA VAL A 101 -11.64 11.03 -7.74
C VAL A 101 -12.73 10.03 -7.38
N VAL A 102 -12.94 9.75 -6.09
CA VAL A 102 -13.96 8.80 -5.62
C VAL A 102 -15.36 9.39 -5.81
N LYS A 103 -15.57 10.65 -5.40
CA LYS A 103 -16.87 11.33 -5.53
C LYS A 103 -17.32 11.48 -6.98
N SER A 104 -16.41 11.83 -7.88
CA SER A 104 -16.70 11.96 -9.31
C SER A 104 -17.00 10.59 -9.94
N THR A 105 -16.25 9.55 -9.59
CA THR A 105 -16.51 8.18 -10.04
C THR A 105 -17.88 7.69 -9.55
N ALA A 106 -18.23 7.93 -8.29
CA ALA A 106 -19.55 7.60 -7.74
C ALA A 106 -20.69 8.29 -8.48
N LYS A 107 -20.51 9.56 -8.85
CA LYS A 107 -21.49 10.31 -9.65
C LYS A 107 -21.63 9.75 -11.06
N VAL A 108 -20.52 9.43 -11.73
CA VAL A 108 -20.54 8.87 -13.09
C VAL A 108 -21.18 7.48 -13.11
N GLU A 109 -20.86 6.64 -12.13
CA GLU A 109 -21.40 5.28 -12.02
C GLU A 109 -22.80 5.22 -11.37
N SER A 110 -23.34 6.35 -10.89
CA SER A 110 -24.61 6.41 -10.15
C SER A 110 -24.65 5.46 -8.94
N LYS A 111 -23.54 5.38 -8.21
CA LYS A 111 -23.33 4.51 -7.03
C LYS A 111 -23.08 5.34 -5.77
N ALA A 112 -23.21 4.70 -4.61
CA ALA A 112 -22.87 5.34 -3.34
C ALA A 112 -21.35 5.60 -3.26
N VAL A 113 -20.95 6.73 -2.69
CA VAL A 113 -19.54 7.09 -2.48
C VAL A 113 -18.81 6.01 -1.69
N ASP A 114 -19.45 5.46 -0.66
CA ASP A 114 -18.88 4.41 0.19
C ASP A 114 -18.60 3.11 -0.59
N GLU A 115 -19.45 2.75 -1.56
CA GLU A 115 -19.23 1.57 -2.41
C GLU A 115 -18.00 1.76 -3.30
N ILE A 116 -17.84 2.96 -3.88
CA ILE A 116 -16.68 3.29 -4.72
C ILE A 116 -15.41 3.40 -3.86
N ALA A 117 -15.51 3.98 -2.66
CA ALA A 117 -14.42 4.06 -1.71
C ALA A 117 -13.92 2.66 -1.33
N GLN A 118 -14.82 1.72 -1.02
CA GLN A 118 -14.42 0.34 -0.71
C GLN A 118 -13.69 -0.32 -1.89
N ARG A 119 -14.17 -0.12 -3.12
CA ARG A 119 -13.51 -0.65 -4.33
C ARG A 119 -12.09 -0.10 -4.52
N PHE A 120 -11.87 1.18 -4.25
CA PHE A 120 -10.52 1.76 -4.29
C PHE A 120 -9.66 1.32 -3.11
N ALA A 121 -10.26 1.09 -1.94
CA ALA A 121 -9.55 0.61 -0.75
C ALA A 121 -8.91 -0.76 -0.99
N ASP A 122 -9.61 -1.66 -1.70
CA ASP A 122 -9.11 -2.98 -2.06
C ASP A 122 -7.87 -2.92 -2.99
N GLY A 123 -7.69 -1.80 -3.69
CA GLY A 123 -6.53 -1.54 -4.53
C GLY A 123 -5.29 -1.06 -3.77
N PHE A 124 -5.43 -0.62 -2.52
CA PHE A 124 -4.29 -0.20 -1.70
C PHE A 124 -3.57 -1.40 -1.11
N ALA A 125 -2.24 -1.38 -1.18
CA ALA A 125 -1.40 -2.38 -0.56
C ALA A 125 -0.11 -1.77 -0.02
N PHE A 126 0.35 -2.28 1.12
CA PHE A 126 1.65 -1.96 1.69
C PHE A 126 2.50 -3.22 1.82
N GLN A 127 3.65 -3.22 1.18
CA GLN A 127 4.63 -4.32 1.20
C GLN A 127 5.70 -4.01 2.27
N ASN A 128 5.68 -4.76 3.37
CA ASN A 128 6.56 -4.52 4.53
C ASN A 128 8.04 -4.83 4.26
N ASP A 129 8.33 -5.78 3.39
CA ASP A 129 9.69 -6.19 3.00
C ASP A 129 10.41 -5.11 2.19
N SER A 130 9.68 -4.48 1.26
CA SER A 130 10.20 -3.43 0.40
C SER A 130 9.90 -2.02 0.89
N ASN A 131 9.10 -1.87 1.96
CA ASN A 131 8.54 -0.60 2.44
C ASN A 131 7.83 0.18 1.31
N THR A 132 7.06 -0.54 0.50
CA THR A 132 6.40 0.03 -0.69
C THR A 132 4.90 0.15 -0.46
N LEU A 133 4.38 1.36 -0.62
CA LEU A 133 2.95 1.63 -0.73
C LEU A 133 2.56 1.65 -2.20
N SER A 134 1.45 1.01 -2.53
CA SER A 134 0.91 1.01 -3.87
C SER A 134 -0.60 1.13 -3.89
N ILE A 135 -1.11 1.65 -5.00
CA ILE A 135 -2.53 1.55 -5.35
C ILE A 135 -2.65 1.06 -6.79
N THR A 136 -3.51 0.06 -6.99
CA THR A 136 -3.89 -0.45 -8.31
C THR A 136 -5.30 0.02 -8.65
N THR A 137 -5.47 0.65 -9.82
CA THR A 137 -6.79 1.09 -10.31
C THR A 137 -6.93 0.85 -11.81
N SER A 138 -8.15 1.00 -12.35
CA SER A 138 -8.40 0.89 -13.79
C SER A 138 -7.92 2.10 -14.62
N ASN A 139 -7.49 3.19 -13.98
CA ASN A 139 -7.03 4.41 -14.65
C ASN A 139 -5.65 4.85 -14.14
N PRO A 140 -4.63 4.98 -15.00
CA PRO A 140 -3.28 5.35 -14.58
C PRO A 140 -3.19 6.71 -13.87
N GLU A 141 -4.04 7.67 -14.26
CA GLU A 141 -4.08 8.98 -13.60
C GLU A 141 -4.65 8.88 -12.19
N HIS A 142 -5.74 8.12 -12.01
CA HIS A 142 -6.33 7.90 -10.70
C HIS A 142 -5.34 7.22 -9.76
N SER A 143 -4.58 6.22 -10.23
CA SER A 143 -3.57 5.55 -9.41
C SER A 143 -2.50 6.52 -8.90
N LEU A 144 -1.97 7.40 -9.77
CA LEU A 144 -0.96 8.37 -9.36
C LEU A 144 -1.53 9.44 -8.42
N GLU A 145 -2.69 9.99 -8.77
CA GLU A 145 -3.36 11.04 -8.00
C GLU A 145 -3.72 10.55 -6.60
N LEU A 146 -4.39 9.41 -6.50
CA LEU A 146 -4.79 8.82 -5.22
C LEU A 146 -3.58 8.49 -4.35
N LEU A 147 -2.51 7.96 -4.93
CA LEU A 147 -1.29 7.66 -4.16
C LEU A 147 -0.65 8.93 -3.60
N ASN A 148 -0.49 9.97 -4.41
CA ASN A 148 0.09 11.25 -3.98
C ASN A 148 -0.75 11.90 -2.88
N GLN A 149 -2.06 11.98 -3.07
CA GLN A 149 -2.95 12.59 -2.09
C GLN A 149 -3.02 11.77 -0.81
N PHE A 150 -3.04 10.44 -0.90
CA PHE A 150 -3.07 9.57 0.28
C PHE A 150 -1.79 9.65 1.10
N ILE A 151 -0.62 9.76 0.45
CA ILE A 151 0.65 10.00 1.14
C ILE A 151 0.57 11.31 1.92
N ALA A 152 0.16 12.41 1.28
CA ALA A 152 0.04 13.71 1.95
C ALA A 152 -0.96 13.69 3.12
N PHE A 153 -2.13 13.05 2.92
CA PHE A 153 -3.14 12.88 3.96
C PHE A 153 -2.62 12.08 5.15
N SER A 154 -1.96 10.94 4.88
CA SER A 154 -1.38 10.07 5.90
C SER A 154 -0.24 10.76 6.65
N THR A 155 0.59 11.57 5.97
CA THR A 155 1.62 12.39 6.61
C THR A 155 1.02 13.35 7.63
N SER A 156 -0.06 14.05 7.25
CA SER A 156 -0.76 14.96 8.16
C SER A 156 -1.35 14.23 9.36
N GLN A 157 -1.93 13.05 9.15
CA GLN A 157 -2.48 12.25 10.25
C GLN A 157 -1.41 11.71 11.20
N ALA A 158 -0.36 11.10 10.66
CA ALA A 158 0.75 10.60 11.47
C ALA A 158 1.39 11.74 12.29
N ARG A 159 1.63 12.91 11.67
CA ARG A 159 2.12 14.10 12.36
C ARG A 159 1.20 14.52 13.51
N THR A 160 -0.10 14.59 13.25
CA THR A 160 -1.10 14.99 14.24
C THR A 160 -1.09 14.04 15.44
N THR A 161 -1.05 12.73 15.19
CA THR A 161 -0.94 11.70 16.24
C THR A 161 0.34 11.87 17.06
N LEU A 162 1.50 11.89 16.40
CA LEU A 162 2.81 12.02 17.06
C LEU A 162 2.89 13.28 17.92
N ASN A 163 2.44 14.42 17.38
CA ASN A 163 2.42 15.70 18.09
C ASN A 163 1.49 15.66 19.30
N ASN A 164 0.27 15.13 19.14
CA ASN A 164 -0.70 15.05 20.23
C ASN A 164 -0.21 14.14 21.37
N GLU A 165 0.40 13.00 21.03
CA GLU A 165 1.01 12.11 22.01
C GLU A 165 2.15 12.80 22.77
N LEU A 166 3.03 13.51 22.06
CA LEU A 166 4.13 14.24 22.68
C LEU A 166 3.61 15.37 23.58
N ILE A 167 2.61 16.13 23.13
CA ILE A 167 1.94 17.17 23.95
C ILE A 167 1.35 16.57 25.22
N ALA A 168 0.68 15.40 25.14
CA ALA A 168 0.11 14.74 26.30
C ALA A 168 1.20 14.31 27.29
N LYS A 169 2.28 13.68 26.81
CA LYS A 169 3.45 13.32 27.63
C LYS A 169 4.08 14.55 28.30
N TRP A 170 4.20 15.64 27.55
CA TRP A 170 4.73 16.92 28.06
C TRP A 170 3.87 17.51 29.16
N LYS A 171 2.53 17.53 29.00
CA LYS A 171 1.62 18.04 30.03
C LYS A 171 1.77 17.30 31.35
N ILE A 172 1.86 15.97 31.29
CA ILE A 172 2.03 15.12 32.48
C ILE A 172 3.37 15.42 33.15
N LEU A 173 4.48 15.42 32.38
CA LEU A 173 5.81 15.70 32.93
C LEU A 173 5.90 17.11 33.53
N PHE A 174 5.27 18.10 32.88
CA PHE A 174 5.29 19.48 33.35
C PHE A 174 4.59 19.62 34.70
N GLN A 175 3.44 18.96 34.87
CA GLN A 175 2.74 18.95 36.15
C GLN A 175 3.59 18.30 37.25
N GLN A 176 4.25 17.18 36.96
CA GLN A 176 5.14 16.50 37.91
C GLN A 176 6.31 17.39 38.33
N VAL A 177 7.04 17.96 37.35
CA VAL A 177 8.18 18.86 37.61
C VAL A 177 7.75 20.10 38.37
N LYS A 178 6.62 20.72 37.99
CA LYS A 178 6.06 21.88 38.68
C LYS A 178 5.74 21.57 40.14
N GLN A 179 5.05 20.45 40.41
CA GLN A 179 4.70 20.04 41.77
C GLN A 179 5.96 19.79 42.62
N SER A 180 6.97 19.12 42.07
CA SER A 180 8.24 18.88 42.76
C SER A 180 9.02 20.17 43.04
N ALA A 181 8.99 21.15 42.12
CA ALA A 181 9.59 22.46 42.32
C ALA A 181 8.87 23.26 43.42
N GLU A 182 7.53 23.28 43.42
CA GLU A 182 6.73 23.97 44.43
C GLU A 182 6.93 23.37 45.83
N GLN A 183 7.15 22.06 45.92
CA GLN A 183 7.49 21.37 47.17
C GLN A 183 8.93 21.60 47.63
N LYS A 184 9.72 22.43 46.91
CA LYS A 184 11.13 22.72 47.20
C LYS A 184 11.98 21.47 47.38
N LEU A 185 11.72 20.42 46.59
CA LEU A 185 12.43 19.13 46.66
C LEU A 185 13.88 19.21 46.12
N GLY A 186 14.43 20.42 45.94
CA GLY A 186 15.80 20.70 45.48
C GLY A 186 15.86 21.68 44.31
N GLU A 187 16.97 22.42 44.20
CA GLU A 187 17.24 23.41 43.14
C GLU A 187 17.20 22.81 41.72
N SER A 188 17.44 21.49 41.59
CA SER A 188 17.37 20.78 40.32
C SER A 188 15.98 20.83 39.66
N TRP A 189 14.90 20.92 40.45
CA TRP A 189 13.53 20.95 39.92
C TRP A 189 13.17 22.29 39.31
N GLU A 190 13.69 23.40 39.86
CA GLU A 190 13.54 24.72 39.27
C GLU A 190 14.29 24.84 37.93
N GLY A 191 15.49 24.26 37.86
CA GLY A 191 16.26 24.14 36.62
C GLY A 191 15.49 23.38 35.53
N LYS A 192 14.92 22.21 35.87
CA LYS A 192 14.06 21.45 34.95
C LYS A 192 12.86 22.26 34.49
N LEU A 193 12.18 22.96 35.40
CA LEU A 193 11.03 23.79 35.07
C LEU A 193 11.39 24.93 34.09
N ASN A 194 12.57 25.53 34.23
CA ASN A 194 13.05 26.57 33.33
C ASN A 194 13.36 26.02 31.94
N ILE A 195 14.01 24.84 31.84
CA ILE A 195 14.24 24.15 30.56
C ILE A 195 12.90 23.85 29.86
N MET A 196 11.92 23.35 30.60
CA MET A 196 10.59 23.05 30.06
C MET A 196 9.84 24.28 29.55
N LYS A 197 10.09 25.46 30.12
CA LYS A 197 9.49 26.73 29.67
C LYS A 197 10.19 27.32 28.44
N SER A 198 11.44 26.94 28.16
CA SER A 198 12.22 27.47 27.05
C SER A 198 12.10 26.67 25.74
N VAL A 199 11.32 25.57 25.72
CA VAL A 199 11.16 24.77 24.51
C VAL A 199 10.41 25.54 23.43
N GLN A 200 10.80 25.32 22.17
CA GLN A 200 10.08 25.86 21.03
C GLN A 200 8.73 25.16 20.86
N PRO A 201 7.73 25.81 20.24
CA PRO A 201 6.49 25.13 19.87
C PRO A 201 6.73 24.10 18.76
N LEU A 202 5.83 23.13 18.67
CA LEU A 202 5.80 22.19 17.56
C LEU A 202 5.54 22.95 16.25
N ASP A 203 6.30 22.59 15.23
CA ASP A 203 6.13 23.09 13.87
C ASP A 203 5.28 22.13 13.02
N ASN A 204 5.06 22.50 11.77
CA ASN A 204 4.39 21.66 10.79
C ASN A 204 5.39 20.96 9.85
N MET A 205 6.65 20.81 10.28
CA MET A 205 7.75 20.30 9.45
C MET A 205 8.03 18.81 9.66
N LEU A 206 7.45 18.18 10.68
CA LEU A 206 7.60 16.75 10.94
C LEU A 206 7.15 15.90 9.73
N VAL A 207 8.09 15.26 9.07
CA VAL A 207 7.87 14.24 8.05
C VAL A 207 8.34 12.89 8.61
N PRO A 208 7.43 11.94 8.87
CA PRO A 208 7.76 10.70 9.56
C PRO A 208 8.40 9.62 8.66
N TYR A 209 8.90 9.99 7.48
CA TYR A 209 9.54 9.10 6.50
C TYR A 209 10.45 9.89 5.56
N ARG A 210 11.26 9.19 4.77
CA ARG A 210 11.91 9.71 3.56
C ARG A 210 11.46 8.94 2.34
N VAL A 211 11.35 9.62 1.21
CA VAL A 211 10.98 8.98 -0.07
C VAL A 211 12.23 8.43 -0.73
N VAL A 212 12.26 7.13 -0.94
CA VAL A 212 13.28 6.42 -1.74
C VAL A 212 12.88 6.40 -3.21
N LYS A 213 11.59 6.19 -3.48
CA LYS A 213 11.01 6.18 -4.82
C LYS A 213 9.73 7.01 -4.85
N GLN A 214 9.73 8.06 -5.66
CA GLN A 214 8.58 8.92 -5.85
C GLN A 214 7.47 8.20 -6.64
N PRO A 215 6.19 8.47 -6.34
CA PRO A 215 5.08 8.10 -7.20
C PRO A 215 5.31 8.59 -8.63
N THR A 216 5.26 7.68 -9.60
CA THR A 216 5.35 8.00 -11.02
C THR A 216 4.17 7.37 -11.75
N LYS A 217 3.73 8.01 -12.84
CA LYS A 217 2.64 7.49 -13.66
C LYS A 217 3.02 6.10 -14.17
N PRO A 218 2.20 5.06 -13.96
CA PRO A 218 2.49 3.75 -14.51
C PRO A 218 2.45 3.81 -16.03
N LEU A 219 3.56 3.41 -16.66
CA LEU A 219 3.72 3.39 -18.12
C LEU A 219 3.20 2.10 -18.75
N ASN A 220 3.12 1.04 -17.97
CA ASN A 220 2.65 -0.27 -18.39
C ASN A 220 1.52 -0.72 -17.47
N ALA A 221 0.48 -1.33 -18.05
CA ALA A 221 -0.54 -2.01 -17.28
C ALA A 221 0.07 -3.21 -16.53
N GLU A 222 -0.44 -3.47 -15.34
CA GLU A 222 -0.10 -4.66 -14.56
C GLU A 222 -0.55 -5.90 -15.32
N LYS A 223 0.33 -6.91 -15.38
CA LYS A 223 -0.03 -8.19 -16.00
C LYS A 223 -1.16 -8.81 -15.18
N SER A 224 -2.13 -9.43 -15.86
CA SER A 224 -3.19 -10.17 -15.19
C SER A 224 -2.57 -11.23 -14.27
N GLU A 225 -2.89 -11.16 -12.98
CA GLU A 225 -2.43 -12.10 -11.96
C GLU A 225 -2.75 -13.57 -12.34
N ASN A 226 -3.87 -13.76 -13.05
CA ASN A 226 -4.38 -15.06 -13.46
C ASN A 226 -4.04 -15.45 -14.91
N GLN A 227 -3.05 -14.79 -15.52
CA GLN A 227 -2.68 -15.06 -16.92
C GLN A 227 -2.34 -16.54 -17.16
N LEU A 228 -1.59 -17.17 -16.26
CA LEU A 228 -1.27 -18.60 -16.36
C LEU A 228 -2.50 -19.49 -16.24
N LEU A 229 -3.45 -19.13 -15.38
CA LEU A 229 -4.72 -19.87 -15.24
C LEU A 229 -5.53 -19.79 -16.53
N TRP A 230 -5.64 -18.61 -17.15
CA TRP A 230 -6.34 -18.43 -18.42
C TRP A 230 -5.67 -19.19 -19.58
N ILE A 231 -4.34 -19.17 -19.64
CA ILE A 231 -3.58 -19.99 -20.60
C ILE A 231 -3.86 -21.48 -20.37
N GLY A 232 -3.84 -21.92 -19.11
CA GLY A 232 -4.11 -23.31 -18.73
C GLY A 232 -5.53 -23.75 -19.09
N ILE A 233 -6.53 -22.92 -18.78
CA ILE A 233 -7.94 -23.16 -19.17
C ILE A 233 -8.05 -23.26 -20.69
N GLY A 234 -7.47 -22.31 -21.42
CA GLY A 234 -7.46 -22.32 -22.87
C GLY A 234 -6.81 -23.60 -23.45
N ALA A 235 -5.64 -23.98 -22.93
CA ALA A 235 -4.95 -25.21 -23.33
C ALA A 235 -5.78 -26.47 -23.06
N GLY A 236 -6.45 -26.52 -21.91
CA GLY A 236 -7.35 -27.61 -21.52
C GLY A 236 -8.57 -27.73 -22.43
N ILE A 237 -9.20 -26.61 -22.79
CA ILE A 237 -10.30 -26.59 -23.77
C ILE A 237 -9.81 -27.09 -25.13
N GLY A 238 -8.66 -26.60 -25.59
CA GLY A 238 -8.04 -27.06 -26.85
C GLY A 238 -7.76 -28.57 -26.85
N PHE A 239 -7.32 -29.12 -25.71
CA PHE A 239 -7.11 -30.55 -25.55
C PHE A 239 -8.44 -31.34 -25.66
N ILE A 240 -9.49 -30.91 -24.95
CA ILE A 240 -10.80 -31.58 -25.00
C ILE A 240 -11.39 -31.56 -26.42
N LEU A 241 -11.29 -30.42 -27.12
CA LEU A 241 -11.74 -30.31 -28.51
C LEU A 241 -10.97 -31.27 -29.44
N SER A 242 -9.69 -31.49 -29.19
CA SER A 242 -8.90 -32.46 -29.95
C SER A 242 -9.40 -33.89 -29.77
N LEU A 243 -9.77 -34.27 -28.54
CA LEU A 243 -10.34 -35.60 -28.23
C LEU A 243 -11.68 -35.79 -28.95
N LEU A 244 -12.54 -34.77 -28.95
CA LEU A 244 -13.83 -34.80 -29.65
C LEU A 244 -13.64 -34.93 -31.16
N LEU A 245 -12.74 -34.15 -31.75
CA LEU A 245 -12.44 -34.20 -33.18
C LEU A 245 -11.91 -35.58 -33.59
N MET A 246 -10.99 -36.15 -32.80
CA MET A 246 -10.48 -37.50 -33.01
C MET A 246 -11.59 -38.56 -32.91
N GLY A 247 -12.50 -38.43 -31.95
CA GLY A 247 -13.66 -39.31 -31.80
C GLY A 247 -14.59 -39.26 -33.03
N LEU A 248 -14.88 -38.06 -33.54
CA LEU A 248 -15.69 -37.87 -34.74
C LEU A 248 -15.03 -38.45 -36.00
N ILE A 249 -13.72 -38.24 -36.17
CA ILE A 249 -12.97 -38.82 -37.30
C ILE A 249 -12.96 -40.36 -37.22
N ALA A 250 -12.81 -40.92 -36.02
CA ALA A 250 -12.85 -42.37 -35.81
C ALA A 250 -14.24 -42.96 -36.11
N LEU A 251 -15.33 -42.25 -35.77
CA LEU A 251 -16.70 -42.63 -36.12
C LEU A 251 -16.96 -42.57 -37.62
N ALA A 252 -16.51 -41.51 -38.29
CA ALA A 252 -16.70 -41.31 -39.73
C ALA A 252 -15.91 -42.31 -40.61
N THR A 253 -14.82 -42.87 -40.08
CA THR A 253 -13.96 -43.81 -40.81
C THR A 253 -14.29 -45.29 -40.56
N ARG A 254 -15.28 -45.59 -39.70
CA ARG A 254 -15.82 -46.95 -39.55
C ARG A 254 -16.66 -47.32 -40.78
N LYS A 255 -16.18 -48.24 -41.61
CA LYS A 255 -17.00 -48.87 -42.67
C LYS A 255 -18.22 -49.57 -42.03
N PRO A 256 -19.41 -49.50 -42.63
CA PRO A 256 -20.55 -50.30 -42.18
C PRO A 256 -20.17 -51.78 -42.30
N LYS A 257 -20.51 -52.58 -41.28
CA LYS A 257 -20.46 -54.04 -41.39
C LYS A 257 -21.54 -54.42 -42.40
N GLU A 258 -21.13 -54.84 -43.59
CA GLU A 258 -22.00 -55.65 -44.45
C GLU A 258 -22.29 -56.96 -43.70
N ASN A 259 -23.57 -57.23 -43.48
CA ASN A 259 -24.09 -58.50 -42.96
C ASN A 259 -24.12 -59.54 -44.07
#